data_AF-A0A9W9D9W3-F1
#
_entry.id   AF-A0A9W9D9W3-F1
#
_cell.length_a   1.000
_cell.length_b   1.000
_cell.length_c   1.000
_cell.angle_alpha   90.00
_cell.angle_beta   90.00
_cell.angle_gamma   90.00
#
_symmetry.space_group_name_H-M   'P 1'
#
loop_
_entity.id
_entity.type
_entity.pdbx_description
1 polymer ?
#
loop_
_entity_poly.entity_id
_entity_poly.type
_entity_poly.pdbx_seq_one_letter_code
_entity_poly.pdbx_strand_id
1 'polypeptide(L)'
;MVGPNLALLSLSSAALVAAQSFQSTPVLGWNSYNKDSCSPTQDGITKTINALADRGFVAAGYNFFQIDCGWASRDGQRNSSTGALKIDTNAFPNGLKPLSDLARSKGMKWTMYSDAGVRMCDPQSPSPVLGSLGHEAQDAEFFKSLNTEYVKYDNCYADGPAASQNAPKDARTDFPSRFGVMWKELQRVGIPGMLICQWGTPYSSSSGLQGPKDWTKGISTSFRLSDDITTGWASMYRIYNQAVHIAASGQVGPGHIADADLLEVGNKGMTFDEQATHFAAWAMLKSALMISTDVSALSADTVKVLQNKDLLSINQDSAVKPITLKQRWSLDRDLWSGDLANGDVAVLVVDLSNKGRTLSVQLSTLGIASATIKDLWSGTTTTGSSFSKQVNAHGSIALRLSNIKRTTTTTSYKYISASTGSLASGASISSCSGCTSTNKVGNLGGSSNGALTLSNIRTSQATQIVRFDYVNCDVGYAFSGDNRNNERNATISVNGGAAKIVSFPLTGYNWDKDVTKGYAVELSGFSTTGTNSIVIKGANGAYAPDFDRVGVVA
;
A
#
# COMPACT_ATOMS: atom_id res chain seq x y z
N MET A 1 -2.93 -28.68 -43.84
CA MET A 1 -2.03 -28.50 -42.68
C MET A 1 -2.36 -27.17 -42.03
N VAL A 2 -3.17 -27.18 -40.98
CA VAL A 2 -3.48 -26.00 -40.15
C VAL A 2 -2.83 -26.28 -38.79
N GLY A 3 -1.83 -25.49 -38.44
CA GLY A 3 -0.99 -25.69 -37.25
C GLY A 3 -1.61 -25.17 -35.95
N PRO A 4 -1.14 -25.65 -34.79
CA PRO A 4 -1.78 -25.43 -33.49
C PRO A 4 -1.31 -24.10 -32.88
N ASN A 5 -2.15 -23.06 -32.96
CA ASN A 5 -1.89 -21.79 -32.26
C ASN A 5 -3.12 -21.21 -31.53
N LEU A 6 -4.24 -21.94 -31.44
CA LEU A 6 -5.43 -21.47 -30.72
C LEU A 6 -5.48 -21.87 -29.23
N ALA A 7 -4.70 -22.84 -28.77
CA ALA A 7 -4.79 -23.36 -27.40
C ALA A 7 -4.04 -22.51 -26.35
N LEU A 8 -3.00 -21.75 -26.75
CA LEU A 8 -2.20 -20.93 -25.82
C LEU A 8 -2.84 -19.57 -25.48
N LEU A 9 -3.72 -19.04 -26.34
CA LEU A 9 -4.46 -17.79 -26.11
C LEU A 9 -5.70 -17.97 -25.22
N SER A 10 -6.30 -19.17 -25.17
CA SER A 10 -7.50 -19.44 -24.36
C SER A 10 -7.20 -19.73 -22.88
N LEU A 11 -6.03 -20.30 -22.57
CA LEU A 11 -5.61 -20.64 -21.20
C LEU A 11 -5.29 -19.40 -20.35
N SER A 12 -4.73 -18.35 -20.96
CA SER A 12 -4.41 -17.09 -20.25
C SER A 12 -5.66 -16.29 -19.87
N SER A 13 -6.71 -16.31 -20.72
CA SER A 13 -8.00 -15.68 -20.43
C SER A 13 -8.78 -16.40 -19.33
N ALA A 14 -8.77 -17.74 -19.28
CA ALA A 14 -9.50 -18.49 -18.27
C ALA A 14 -8.88 -18.34 -16.87
N ALA A 15 -7.55 -18.39 -16.76
CA ALA A 15 -6.84 -18.17 -15.50
C ALA A 15 -7.03 -16.73 -14.98
N LEU A 16 -7.00 -15.73 -15.86
CA LEU A 16 -7.27 -14.34 -15.49
C LEU A 16 -8.71 -14.14 -15.01
N VAL A 17 -9.69 -14.76 -15.68
CA VAL A 17 -11.10 -14.73 -15.26
C VAL A 17 -11.29 -15.44 -13.91
N ALA A 18 -10.64 -16.59 -13.70
CA ALA A 18 -10.68 -17.30 -12.43
C ALA A 18 -10.08 -16.46 -11.29
N ALA A 19 -8.90 -15.86 -11.50
CA ALA A 19 -8.26 -14.93 -10.57
C ALA A 19 -9.16 -13.73 -10.22
N GLN A 20 -9.75 -13.09 -11.23
CA GLN A 20 -10.69 -11.98 -11.03
C GLN A 20 -11.96 -12.40 -10.30
N SER A 21 -12.46 -13.62 -10.54
CA SER A 21 -13.63 -14.15 -9.84
C SER A 21 -13.33 -14.49 -8.38
N PHE A 22 -12.11 -14.96 -8.08
CA PHE A 22 -11.72 -15.34 -6.72
C PHE A 22 -11.42 -14.12 -5.85
N GLN A 23 -10.70 -13.14 -6.40
CA GLN A 23 -10.36 -11.87 -5.76
C GLN A 23 -11.04 -10.72 -6.49
N SER A 24 -12.37 -10.76 -6.57
CA SER A 24 -13.19 -9.69 -7.13
C SER A 24 -13.19 -8.43 -6.25
N THR A 25 -12.83 -8.58 -4.98
CA THR A 25 -12.67 -7.53 -3.96
C THR A 25 -11.47 -7.88 -3.06
N PRO A 26 -10.97 -6.91 -2.25
CA PRO A 26 -9.89 -7.17 -1.29
C PRO A 26 -10.22 -8.29 -0.30
N VAL A 27 -9.19 -9.03 0.11
CA VAL A 27 -9.33 -10.09 1.11
C VAL A 27 -9.63 -9.51 2.48
N LEU A 28 -10.59 -10.12 3.18
CA LEU A 28 -10.85 -9.89 4.60
C LEU A 28 -10.54 -11.18 5.35
N GLY A 29 -9.66 -11.15 6.36
CA GLY A 29 -9.27 -12.38 7.04
C GLY A 29 -8.44 -12.19 8.29
N TRP A 30 -7.73 -13.25 8.67
CA TRP A 30 -6.80 -13.28 9.79
C TRP A 30 -5.49 -13.96 9.39
N ASN A 31 -4.36 -13.43 9.87
CA ASN A 31 -3.01 -13.98 9.67
C ASN A 31 -2.27 -14.04 11.03
N SER A 32 -1.53 -15.12 11.29
CA SER A 32 -0.86 -15.35 12.58
C SER A 32 0.37 -14.49 12.87
N TYR A 33 1.00 -13.85 11.87
CA TYR A 33 2.36 -13.33 11.99
C TYR A 33 2.57 -12.28 13.09
N ASN A 34 1.81 -11.18 13.13
CA ASN A 34 2.07 -10.13 14.13
C ASN A 34 1.68 -10.57 15.55
N LYS A 35 0.77 -11.55 15.67
CA LYS A 35 0.30 -12.07 16.97
C LYS A 35 1.18 -13.20 17.53
N ASP A 36 1.60 -14.12 16.68
CA ASP A 36 2.27 -15.36 17.08
C ASP A 36 3.70 -15.49 16.52
N SER A 37 4.12 -14.58 15.63
CA SER A 37 5.36 -14.69 14.85
C SER A 37 5.44 -16.08 14.21
N CYS A 38 6.60 -16.74 14.28
CA CYS A 38 6.78 -18.11 13.79
C CYS A 38 6.61 -19.17 14.89
N SER A 39 5.75 -18.91 15.87
CA SER A 39 5.44 -19.86 16.97
C SER A 39 3.93 -20.16 17.16
N PRO A 40 3.10 -20.30 16.10
CA PRO A 40 1.71 -20.72 16.28
C PRO A 40 1.62 -22.16 16.80
N THR A 41 0.52 -22.49 17.49
CA THR A 41 0.25 -23.84 18.01
C THR A 41 -1.15 -24.31 17.60
N GLN A 42 -1.36 -25.62 17.54
CA GLN A 42 -2.66 -26.20 17.22
C GLN A 42 -3.81 -25.65 18.08
N ASP A 43 -3.61 -25.56 19.39
CA ASP A 43 -4.61 -25.05 20.33
C ASP A 43 -4.86 -23.56 20.15
N GLY A 44 -3.80 -22.76 19.93
CA GLY A 44 -3.91 -21.32 19.67
C GLY A 44 -4.68 -21.04 18.38
N ILE A 45 -4.38 -21.78 17.32
CA ILE A 45 -5.09 -21.67 16.04
C ILE A 45 -6.56 -22.11 16.17
N THR A 46 -6.82 -23.22 16.86
CA THR A 46 -8.20 -23.68 17.13
C THR A 46 -9.02 -22.62 17.87
N LYS A 47 -8.44 -22.00 18.92
CA LYS A 47 -9.08 -20.92 19.67
C LYS A 47 -9.35 -19.70 18.79
N THR A 48 -8.41 -19.32 17.93
CA THR A 48 -8.55 -18.17 17.03
C THR A 48 -9.66 -18.40 16.00
N ILE A 49 -9.71 -19.57 15.37
CA ILE A 49 -10.76 -19.96 14.43
C ILE A 49 -12.15 -19.83 15.08
N ASN A 50 -12.31 -20.37 16.29
CA ASN A 50 -13.57 -20.26 17.02
C ASN A 50 -13.89 -18.81 17.40
N ALA A 51 -12.91 -18.04 17.90
CA ALA A 51 -13.11 -16.64 18.27
C ALA A 51 -13.56 -15.77 17.09
N LEU A 52 -13.01 -15.97 15.89
CA LEU A 52 -13.44 -15.26 14.69
C LEU A 52 -14.91 -15.54 14.36
N ALA A 53 -15.35 -16.79 14.46
CA ALA A 53 -16.74 -17.17 14.22
C ALA A 53 -17.67 -16.62 15.32
N ASP A 54 -17.35 -16.88 16.59
CA ASP A 54 -18.19 -16.59 17.75
C ASP A 54 -18.33 -15.08 17.99
N ARG A 55 -17.30 -14.29 17.62
CA ARG A 55 -17.33 -12.82 17.74
C ARG A 55 -17.85 -12.12 16.48
N GLY A 56 -18.37 -12.86 15.50
CA GLY A 56 -19.06 -12.31 14.33
C GLY A 56 -18.15 -11.78 13.22
N PHE A 57 -16.83 -12.05 13.26
CA PHE A 57 -15.91 -11.59 12.21
C PHE A 57 -16.18 -12.29 10.88
N VAL A 58 -16.46 -13.60 10.90
CA VAL A 58 -16.83 -14.33 9.68
C VAL A 58 -18.11 -13.73 9.06
N ALA A 59 -19.10 -13.40 9.88
CA ALA A 59 -20.34 -12.75 9.42
C ALA A 59 -20.11 -11.34 8.89
N ALA A 60 -19.09 -10.62 9.39
CA ALA A 60 -18.64 -9.35 8.86
C ALA A 60 -17.80 -9.47 7.57
N GLY A 61 -17.52 -10.70 7.11
CA GLY A 61 -16.81 -10.98 5.87
C GLY A 61 -15.36 -11.42 6.03
N TYR A 62 -14.80 -11.45 7.25
CA TYR A 62 -13.45 -11.94 7.52
C TYR A 62 -13.40 -13.47 7.39
N ASN A 63 -13.27 -13.93 6.15
CA ASN A 63 -13.42 -15.33 5.79
C ASN A 63 -12.14 -15.95 5.25
N PHE A 64 -10.99 -15.28 5.22
CA PHE A 64 -9.70 -15.91 4.94
C PHE A 64 -8.94 -16.20 6.24
N PHE A 65 -8.38 -17.40 6.38
CA PHE A 65 -7.59 -17.79 7.55
C PHE A 65 -6.19 -18.24 7.12
N GLN A 66 -5.16 -17.55 7.60
CA GLN A 66 -3.77 -17.78 7.24
C GLN A 66 -2.92 -18.12 8.45
N ILE A 67 -2.25 -19.27 8.39
CA ILE A 67 -1.07 -19.53 9.22
C ILE A 67 0.14 -19.08 8.41
N ASP A 68 0.87 -18.10 8.94
CA ASP A 68 2.11 -17.57 8.38
C ASP A 68 3.28 -18.50 8.73
N CYS A 69 4.51 -18.02 8.88
CA CYS A 69 5.63 -18.84 9.32
C CYS A 69 5.37 -19.64 10.63
N GLY A 70 6.15 -20.70 10.86
CA GLY A 70 6.07 -21.54 12.06
C GLY A 70 5.19 -22.79 11.96
N TRP A 71 4.49 -23.01 10.83
CA TRP A 71 3.75 -24.27 10.59
C TRP A 71 4.64 -25.42 10.11
N ALA A 72 5.73 -25.09 9.41
CA ALA A 72 6.60 -26.05 8.74
C ALA A 72 7.68 -26.59 9.69
N SER A 73 8.06 -27.84 9.46
CA SER A 73 9.07 -28.53 10.26
C SER A 73 10.41 -27.82 10.21
N ARG A 74 11.08 -27.78 11.36
CA ARG A 74 12.40 -27.15 11.54
C ARG A 74 13.57 -28.14 11.38
N ASP A 75 13.31 -29.40 11.00
CA ASP A 75 14.34 -30.45 10.87
C ASP A 75 15.19 -30.34 9.59
N GLY A 76 14.87 -29.37 8.72
CA GLY A 76 15.57 -29.14 7.46
C GLY A 76 15.37 -30.25 6.43
N GLN A 77 14.35 -31.10 6.59
CA GLN A 77 14.06 -32.21 5.69
C GLN A 77 12.72 -32.03 4.97
N ARG A 78 12.67 -32.54 3.74
CA ARG A 78 11.43 -32.73 2.99
C ARG A 78 10.83 -34.09 3.30
N ASN A 79 9.56 -34.26 3.01
CA ASN A 79 8.93 -35.56 3.03
C ASN A 79 9.60 -36.47 1.98
N SER A 80 10.20 -37.58 2.39
CA SER A 80 11.01 -38.44 1.51
C SER A 80 10.22 -39.13 0.38
N SER A 81 8.90 -39.29 0.54
CA SER A 81 8.04 -39.94 -0.44
C SER A 81 7.47 -38.96 -1.47
N THR A 82 7.17 -37.74 -1.05
CA THR A 82 6.48 -36.74 -1.90
C THR A 82 7.39 -35.61 -2.37
N GLY A 83 8.51 -35.36 -1.68
CA GLY A 83 9.36 -34.18 -1.90
C GLY A 83 8.77 -32.87 -1.39
N ALA A 84 7.59 -32.89 -0.75
CA ALA A 84 6.95 -31.70 -0.21
C ALA A 84 7.53 -31.27 1.14
N LEU A 85 7.24 -30.03 1.53
CA LEU A 85 7.45 -29.53 2.90
C LEU A 85 6.76 -30.41 3.95
N LYS A 86 7.35 -30.46 5.15
CA LYS A 86 6.80 -31.18 6.31
C LYS A 86 6.13 -30.22 7.28
N ILE A 87 5.09 -30.68 7.96
CA ILE A 87 4.47 -29.95 9.08
C ILE A 87 5.31 -30.16 10.34
N ASP A 88 5.43 -29.12 11.18
CA ASP A 88 5.96 -29.29 12.53
C ASP A 88 4.95 -30.00 13.43
N THR A 89 5.17 -31.29 13.68
CA THR A 89 4.28 -32.11 14.51
C THR A 89 4.39 -31.82 16.01
N ASN A 90 5.39 -31.05 16.46
CA ASN A 90 5.43 -30.58 17.85
C ASN A 90 4.43 -29.43 18.05
N ALA A 91 4.37 -28.49 17.10
CA ALA A 91 3.41 -27.40 17.11
C ALA A 91 1.99 -27.84 16.68
N PHE A 92 1.91 -28.80 15.75
CA PHE A 92 0.68 -29.30 15.14
C PHE A 92 0.62 -30.84 15.18
N PRO A 93 0.41 -31.45 16.36
CA PRO A 93 0.44 -32.91 16.53
C PRO A 93 -0.59 -33.67 15.69
N ASN A 94 -1.70 -33.04 15.33
CA ASN A 94 -2.72 -33.64 14.46
C ASN A 94 -2.60 -33.20 12.99
N GLY A 95 -1.52 -32.50 12.64
CA GLY A 95 -1.33 -31.85 11.34
C GLY A 95 -2.26 -30.66 11.12
N LEU A 96 -2.24 -30.10 9.90
CA LEU A 96 -3.00 -28.89 9.55
C LEU A 96 -4.39 -29.18 8.95
N LYS A 97 -4.61 -30.39 8.42
CA LYS A 97 -5.87 -30.74 7.75
C LYS A 97 -7.10 -30.62 8.67
N PRO A 98 -7.07 -31.09 9.94
CA PRO A 98 -8.20 -30.89 10.86
C PRO A 98 -8.50 -29.41 11.15
N LEU A 99 -7.47 -28.55 11.20
CA LEU A 99 -7.65 -27.10 11.40
C LEU A 99 -8.26 -26.45 10.16
N SER A 100 -7.83 -26.86 8.97
CA SER A 100 -8.44 -26.46 7.71
C SER A 100 -9.91 -26.86 7.65
N ASP A 101 -10.24 -28.10 8.01
CA ASP A 101 -11.63 -28.58 8.02
C ASP A 101 -12.48 -27.82 9.06
N LEU A 102 -11.92 -27.51 10.23
CA LEU A 102 -12.57 -26.66 11.23
C LEU A 102 -12.85 -25.25 10.68
N ALA A 103 -11.85 -24.57 10.12
CA ALA A 103 -12.00 -23.24 9.55
C ALA A 103 -13.09 -23.22 8.47
N ARG A 104 -13.07 -24.21 7.57
CA ARG A 104 -14.07 -24.38 6.49
C ARG A 104 -15.46 -24.65 7.04
N SER A 105 -15.60 -25.46 8.10
CA SER A 105 -16.88 -25.70 8.75
C SER A 105 -17.51 -24.43 9.34
N LYS A 106 -16.68 -23.42 9.63
CA LYS A 106 -17.09 -22.09 10.10
C LYS A 106 -17.26 -21.07 8.97
N GLY A 107 -17.13 -21.48 7.70
CA GLY A 107 -17.31 -20.61 6.53
C GLY A 107 -16.03 -19.86 6.10
N MET A 108 -14.86 -20.24 6.59
CA MET A 108 -13.59 -19.65 6.18
C MET A 108 -12.91 -20.43 5.04
N LYS A 109 -12.12 -19.71 4.26
CA LYS A 109 -11.18 -20.17 3.23
C LYS A 109 -9.82 -20.38 3.87
N TRP A 110 -9.29 -21.59 3.77
CA TRP A 110 -7.98 -21.94 4.29
C TRP A 110 -6.88 -21.43 3.36
N THR A 111 -5.80 -20.91 3.94
CA THR A 111 -4.69 -20.31 3.19
C THR A 111 -3.35 -20.74 3.78
N MET A 112 -2.29 -20.71 2.96
CA MET A 112 -0.94 -21.15 3.37
C MET A 112 0.12 -20.07 3.13
N TYR A 113 1.28 -20.28 3.72
CA TYR A 113 2.48 -19.46 3.58
C TYR A 113 3.67 -20.33 3.12
N SER A 114 4.44 -19.82 2.17
CA SER A 114 5.78 -20.33 1.85
C SER A 114 6.63 -19.22 1.24
N ASP A 115 7.83 -19.56 0.78
CA ASP A 115 8.84 -18.62 0.30
C ASP A 115 9.38 -19.02 -1.08
N ALA A 116 9.61 -18.00 -1.91
CA ALA A 116 10.28 -18.07 -3.19
C ALA A 116 11.80 -18.22 -3.08
N GLY A 117 12.35 -18.48 -1.90
CA GLY A 117 13.73 -18.91 -1.69
C GLY A 117 13.86 -20.33 -1.11
N VAL A 118 15.11 -20.72 -0.83
CA VAL A 118 15.42 -22.08 -0.36
C VAL A 118 15.06 -22.31 1.12
N ARG A 119 14.82 -21.22 1.86
CA ARG A 119 14.39 -21.20 3.26
C ARG A 119 13.27 -20.18 3.42
N MET A 120 12.33 -20.44 4.32
CA MET A 120 11.31 -19.46 4.69
C MET A 120 11.90 -18.35 5.57
N CYS A 121 11.28 -17.18 5.55
CA CYS A 121 11.52 -16.18 6.58
C CYS A 121 11.23 -16.74 7.98
N ASP A 122 12.12 -16.44 8.93
CA ASP A 122 12.03 -16.85 10.33
C ASP A 122 12.84 -15.85 11.19
N PRO A 123 12.43 -15.59 12.45
CA PRO A 123 13.22 -14.80 13.39
C PRO A 123 14.65 -15.34 13.58
N GLN A 124 14.87 -16.64 13.36
CA GLN A 124 16.20 -17.24 13.35
C GLN A 124 16.91 -17.00 12.01
N SER A 125 18.15 -16.52 12.07
CA SER A 125 19.02 -16.36 10.90
C SER A 125 20.33 -17.16 11.05
N PRO A 126 20.64 -18.12 10.14
CA PRO A 126 19.81 -18.55 9.01
C PRO A 126 18.57 -19.33 9.48
N SER A 127 17.47 -19.20 8.75
CA SER A 127 16.23 -19.91 9.04
C SER A 127 16.41 -21.43 8.89
N PRO A 128 16.03 -22.27 9.85
CA PRO A 128 16.13 -23.72 9.70
C PRO A 128 15.01 -24.29 8.81
N VAL A 129 13.98 -23.50 8.50
CA VAL A 129 12.78 -23.92 7.80
C VAL A 129 12.98 -23.82 6.30
N LEU A 130 12.70 -24.89 5.57
CA LEU A 130 12.83 -24.93 4.11
C LEU A 130 11.75 -24.08 3.43
N GLY A 131 12.11 -23.36 2.36
CA GLY A 131 11.19 -22.67 1.46
C GLY A 131 10.81 -23.54 0.26
N SER A 132 10.04 -23.01 -0.70
CA SER A 132 9.54 -23.81 -1.83
C SER A 132 10.37 -23.71 -3.10
N LEU A 133 11.44 -22.89 -3.14
CA LEU A 133 12.23 -22.72 -4.36
C LEU A 133 12.79 -24.06 -4.88
N GLY A 134 12.47 -24.40 -6.13
CA GLY A 134 12.85 -25.66 -6.79
C GLY A 134 11.97 -26.87 -6.45
N HIS A 135 10.95 -26.71 -5.60
CA HIS A 135 10.02 -27.75 -5.17
C HIS A 135 8.56 -27.29 -5.23
N GLU A 136 8.28 -26.27 -6.03
CA GLU A 136 6.99 -25.58 -6.08
C GLU A 136 5.85 -26.53 -6.49
N ALA A 137 6.12 -27.49 -7.38
CA ALA A 137 5.13 -28.47 -7.84
C ALA A 137 4.69 -29.42 -6.71
N GLN A 138 5.64 -29.93 -5.93
CA GLN A 138 5.36 -30.82 -4.79
C GLN A 138 4.64 -30.06 -3.67
N ASP A 139 5.07 -28.83 -3.40
CA ASP A 139 4.50 -28.00 -2.35
C ASP A 139 3.08 -27.53 -2.72
N ALA A 140 2.80 -27.26 -4.01
CA ALA A 140 1.45 -26.94 -4.48
C ALA A 140 0.46 -28.10 -4.28
N GLU A 141 0.86 -29.35 -4.59
CA GLU A 141 0.03 -30.54 -4.32
C GLU A 141 -0.23 -30.72 -2.82
N PHE A 142 0.80 -30.50 -1.99
CA PHE A 142 0.65 -30.53 -0.55
C PHE A 142 -0.33 -29.46 -0.06
N PHE A 143 -0.22 -28.21 -0.51
CA PHE A 143 -1.17 -27.15 -0.17
C PHE A 143 -2.58 -27.51 -0.63
N LYS A 144 -2.75 -28.09 -1.81
CA LYS A 144 -4.05 -28.53 -2.29
C LYS A 144 -4.68 -29.58 -1.38
N SER A 145 -3.88 -30.52 -0.86
CA SER A 145 -4.33 -31.54 0.10
C SER A 145 -4.86 -30.95 1.42
N LEU A 146 -4.47 -29.72 1.76
CA LEU A 146 -4.94 -28.96 2.92
C LEU A 146 -6.16 -28.08 2.63
N ASN A 147 -6.84 -28.26 1.50
CA ASN A 147 -7.95 -27.41 1.02
C ASN A 147 -7.57 -25.92 0.84
N THR A 148 -6.31 -25.62 0.56
CA THR A 148 -5.84 -24.25 0.37
C THR A 148 -6.51 -23.57 -0.82
N GLU A 149 -6.89 -22.31 -0.65
CA GLU A 149 -7.46 -21.47 -1.72
C GLU A 149 -6.61 -20.23 -2.04
N TYR A 150 -5.71 -19.85 -1.13
CA TYR A 150 -4.83 -18.68 -1.27
C TYR A 150 -3.47 -18.94 -0.62
N VAL A 151 -2.39 -18.46 -1.25
CA VAL A 151 -1.02 -18.62 -0.72
C VAL A 151 -0.33 -17.26 -0.63
N LYS A 152 0.25 -16.93 0.53
CA LYS A 152 1.27 -15.88 0.64
C LYS A 152 2.61 -16.49 0.28
N TYR A 153 3.27 -15.94 -0.74
CA TYR A 153 4.54 -16.44 -1.23
C TYR A 153 5.62 -15.37 -1.08
N ASP A 154 6.56 -15.62 -0.16
CA ASP A 154 7.53 -14.66 0.36
C ASP A 154 8.87 -14.68 -0.39
N ASN A 155 9.90 -13.98 0.10
CA ASN A 155 11.14 -13.72 -0.65
C ASN A 155 12.47 -13.90 0.12
N CYS A 156 12.51 -14.54 1.29
CA CYS A 156 13.75 -14.76 2.02
C CYS A 156 14.63 -15.82 1.34
N TYR A 157 15.96 -15.72 1.50
CA TYR A 157 16.92 -16.76 1.05
C TYR A 157 16.80 -17.10 -0.45
N ALA A 158 16.49 -16.11 -1.27
CA ALA A 158 16.36 -16.26 -2.71
C ALA A 158 17.70 -16.61 -3.41
N ASP A 159 18.84 -16.24 -2.81
CA ASP A 159 20.17 -16.49 -3.37
C ASP A 159 20.90 -17.69 -2.75
N GLY A 160 20.31 -18.31 -1.72
CA GLY A 160 20.89 -19.44 -1.02
C GLY A 160 20.63 -19.43 0.49
N PRO A 161 21.13 -20.44 1.21
CA PRO A 161 20.73 -20.72 2.59
C PRO A 161 21.52 -19.94 3.65
N ALA A 162 22.47 -19.08 3.28
CA ALA A 162 23.34 -18.40 4.22
C ALA A 162 22.64 -17.22 4.92
N ALA A 163 23.05 -16.90 6.14
CA ALA A 163 22.48 -15.78 6.91
C ALA A 163 22.58 -14.42 6.18
N SER A 164 23.66 -14.21 5.41
CA SER A 164 23.87 -12.99 4.59
C SER A 164 22.91 -12.87 3.41
N GLN A 165 22.14 -13.93 3.11
CA GLN A 165 21.18 -14.00 2.01
C GLN A 165 19.73 -13.90 2.52
N ASN A 166 19.55 -13.59 3.81
CA ASN A 166 18.24 -13.36 4.39
C ASN A 166 17.64 -12.04 3.89
N ALA A 167 16.44 -12.12 3.33
CA ALA A 167 15.62 -10.97 2.92
C ALA A 167 16.35 -9.82 2.17
N PRO A 168 17.07 -10.09 1.05
CA PRO A 168 17.76 -9.05 0.31
C PRO A 168 16.76 -7.99 -0.22
N LYS A 169 17.10 -6.70 -0.05
CA LYS A 169 16.27 -5.56 -0.49
C LYS A 169 16.75 -4.89 -1.78
N ASP A 170 17.82 -5.41 -2.38
CA ASP A 170 18.32 -4.94 -3.67
C ASP A 170 17.37 -5.30 -4.80
N ALA A 171 17.40 -4.50 -5.88
CA ALA A 171 16.61 -4.76 -7.06
C ALA A 171 16.99 -6.11 -7.70
N ARG A 172 16.00 -6.90 -8.12
CA ARG A 172 16.24 -8.25 -8.67
C ARG A 172 15.76 -8.41 -10.10
N THR A 173 16.42 -9.25 -10.88
CA THR A 173 16.08 -9.55 -12.29
C THR A 173 15.29 -10.85 -12.46
N ASP A 174 15.05 -11.60 -11.39
CA ASP A 174 14.48 -12.95 -11.42
C ASP A 174 13.04 -13.05 -10.90
N PHE A 175 12.47 -11.94 -10.41
CA PHE A 175 11.15 -11.93 -9.77
C PHE A 175 10.04 -12.58 -10.62
N PRO A 176 9.76 -12.14 -11.87
CA PRO A 176 8.71 -12.78 -12.67
C PRO A 176 8.95 -14.27 -12.92
N SER A 177 10.20 -14.68 -13.17
CA SER A 177 10.53 -16.08 -13.41
C SER A 177 10.41 -16.95 -12.16
N ARG A 178 10.74 -16.41 -10.98
CA ARG A 178 10.75 -17.16 -9.71
C ARG A 178 9.35 -17.27 -9.10
N PHE A 179 8.68 -16.13 -8.90
CA PHE A 179 7.29 -16.12 -8.40
C PHE A 179 6.31 -16.77 -9.39
N GLY A 180 6.56 -16.62 -10.69
CA GLY A 180 5.72 -17.20 -11.74
C GLY A 180 5.72 -18.73 -11.79
N VAL A 181 6.73 -19.42 -11.25
CA VAL A 181 6.74 -20.89 -11.16
C VAL A 181 5.68 -21.36 -10.16
N MET A 182 5.71 -20.83 -8.93
CA MET A 182 4.70 -21.16 -7.92
C MET A 182 3.30 -20.82 -8.42
N TRP A 183 3.09 -19.66 -9.04
CA TRP A 183 1.79 -19.32 -9.61
C TRP A 183 1.26 -20.38 -10.57
N LYS A 184 2.09 -20.85 -11.51
CA LYS A 184 1.70 -21.89 -12.47
C LYS A 184 1.34 -23.20 -11.77
N GLU A 185 2.12 -23.61 -10.76
CA GLU A 185 1.87 -24.84 -10.02
C GLU A 185 0.60 -24.74 -9.17
N LEU A 186 0.33 -23.59 -8.54
CA LEU A 186 -0.94 -23.34 -7.84
C LEU A 186 -2.13 -23.43 -8.80
N GLN A 187 -2.04 -22.82 -9.98
CA GLN A 187 -3.10 -22.93 -10.99
C GLN A 187 -3.29 -24.38 -11.47
N ARG A 188 -2.19 -25.14 -11.66
CA ARG A 188 -2.23 -26.55 -12.08
C ARG A 188 -3.02 -27.42 -11.10
N VAL A 189 -2.88 -27.19 -9.80
CA VAL A 189 -3.61 -27.93 -8.75
C VAL A 189 -4.96 -27.29 -8.38
N GLY A 190 -5.34 -26.19 -9.05
CA GLY A 190 -6.60 -25.49 -8.83
C GLY A 190 -6.66 -24.73 -7.50
N ILE A 191 -5.55 -24.06 -7.12
CA ILE A 191 -5.51 -23.03 -6.06
C ILE A 191 -5.59 -21.66 -6.76
N PRO A 192 -6.70 -20.91 -6.60
CA PRO A 192 -6.99 -19.77 -7.45
C PRO A 192 -6.25 -18.48 -7.09
N GLY A 193 -5.75 -18.34 -5.86
CA GLY A 193 -5.18 -17.07 -5.39
C GLY A 193 -3.74 -17.16 -4.90
N MET A 194 -2.98 -16.08 -5.11
CA MET A 194 -1.64 -15.92 -4.55
C MET A 194 -1.34 -14.44 -4.26
N LEU A 195 -0.76 -14.18 -3.10
CA LEU A 195 -0.10 -12.92 -2.75
C LEU A 195 1.39 -13.07 -3.00
N ILE A 196 1.94 -12.21 -3.86
CA ILE A 196 3.39 -12.03 -3.95
C ILE A 196 3.83 -11.13 -2.80
N CYS A 197 4.62 -11.69 -1.88
CA CYS A 197 5.24 -10.99 -0.77
C CYS A 197 6.73 -10.80 -1.06
N GLN A 198 7.05 -9.61 -1.54
CA GLN A 198 8.41 -9.22 -1.94
C GLN A 198 8.82 -7.88 -1.31
N TRP A 199 8.03 -7.42 -0.34
CA TRP A 199 8.32 -6.26 0.52
C TRP A 199 8.49 -4.92 -0.20
N GLY A 200 7.83 -4.74 -1.35
CA GLY A 200 7.98 -3.51 -2.13
C GLY A 200 9.36 -3.33 -2.77
N THR A 201 10.20 -4.37 -2.84
CA THR A 201 11.47 -4.33 -3.57
C THR A 201 11.22 -4.16 -5.09
N PRO A 202 12.08 -3.42 -5.83
CA PRO A 202 11.88 -3.26 -7.28
C PRO A 202 12.37 -4.46 -8.08
N TYR A 203 11.66 -4.75 -9.17
CA TYR A 203 12.15 -5.58 -10.27
C TYR A 203 13.07 -4.75 -11.18
N SER A 204 14.25 -5.28 -11.50
CA SER A 204 15.19 -4.68 -12.44
C SER A 204 14.99 -5.29 -13.83
N SER A 205 14.62 -4.44 -14.79
CA SER A 205 14.42 -4.81 -16.19
C SER A 205 15.36 -4.02 -17.10
N SER A 206 15.44 -4.41 -18.38
CA SER A 206 16.12 -3.62 -19.42
C SER A 206 15.53 -2.21 -19.58
N SER A 207 14.31 -1.98 -19.12
CA SER A 207 13.62 -0.69 -19.15
C SER A 207 13.81 0.16 -17.87
N GLY A 208 14.61 -0.33 -16.92
CA GLY A 208 14.82 0.26 -15.59
C GLY A 208 14.07 -0.47 -14.48
N LEU A 209 14.05 0.15 -13.30
CA LEU A 209 13.37 -0.38 -12.12
C LEU A 209 11.86 -0.28 -12.25
N GLN A 210 11.16 -1.32 -11.78
CA GLN A 210 9.71 -1.45 -11.81
C GLN A 210 9.19 -1.84 -10.41
N GLY A 211 8.11 -1.21 -9.97
CA GLY A 211 7.49 -1.54 -8.69
C GLY A 211 6.62 -2.79 -8.77
N PRO A 212 6.17 -3.35 -7.64
CA PRO A 212 5.32 -4.55 -7.64
C PRO A 212 4.04 -4.40 -8.46
N LYS A 213 3.44 -3.21 -8.48
CA LYS A 213 2.26 -2.90 -9.31
C LYS A 213 2.46 -3.13 -10.81
N ASP A 214 3.71 -3.08 -11.29
CA ASP A 214 4.05 -3.14 -12.71
C ASP A 214 4.35 -4.57 -13.16
N TRP A 215 5.09 -5.34 -12.36
CA TRP A 215 5.61 -6.65 -12.78
C TRP A 215 4.80 -7.85 -12.28
N THR A 216 3.94 -7.69 -11.26
CA THR A 216 3.19 -8.82 -10.66
C THR A 216 1.89 -9.17 -11.41
N LYS A 217 1.43 -8.30 -12.29
CA LYS A 217 0.18 -8.52 -13.03
C LYS A 217 0.24 -9.78 -13.88
N GLY A 218 -0.73 -10.67 -13.66
CA GLY A 218 -0.87 -11.94 -14.40
C GLY A 218 -0.09 -13.12 -13.81
N ILE A 219 0.70 -12.88 -12.76
CA ILE A 219 1.41 -13.95 -12.02
C ILE A 219 1.01 -14.02 -10.55
N SER A 220 0.01 -13.26 -10.13
CA SER A 220 -0.61 -13.33 -8.80
C SER A 220 -1.98 -12.67 -8.85
N THR A 221 -2.73 -12.79 -7.76
CA THR A 221 -4.01 -12.11 -7.59
C THR A 221 -3.87 -10.84 -6.73
N SER A 222 -2.78 -10.75 -5.97
CA SER A 222 -2.41 -9.60 -5.15
C SER A 222 -0.89 -9.47 -5.00
N PHE A 223 -0.43 -8.30 -4.55
CA PHE A 223 0.98 -8.03 -4.33
C PHE A 223 1.20 -7.16 -3.10
N ARG A 224 2.23 -7.47 -2.31
CA ARG A 224 2.70 -6.62 -1.21
C ARG A 224 3.30 -5.34 -1.79
N LEU A 225 2.73 -4.21 -1.37
CA LEU A 225 3.05 -2.90 -1.92
C LEU A 225 4.27 -2.25 -1.26
N SER A 226 4.58 -2.64 -0.02
CA SER A 226 5.62 -2.07 0.84
C SER A 226 6.40 -3.14 1.61
N ASP A 227 7.49 -2.71 2.24
CA ASP A 227 8.13 -3.49 3.30
C ASP A 227 7.18 -3.73 4.48
N ASP A 228 7.47 -4.76 5.26
CA ASP A 228 6.65 -5.24 6.36
C ASP A 228 6.20 -4.12 7.30
N ILE A 229 4.92 -4.17 7.67
CA ILE A 229 4.40 -3.33 8.74
C ILE A 229 5.06 -3.71 10.06
N THR A 230 5.33 -2.69 10.85
CA THR A 230 5.91 -2.81 12.19
C THR A 230 5.06 -2.01 13.15
N THR A 231 5.33 -2.17 14.44
CA THR A 231 4.57 -1.49 15.48
C THR A 231 4.70 0.04 15.40
N GLY A 232 3.56 0.73 15.44
CA GLY A 232 3.48 2.18 15.66
C GLY A 232 3.15 3.04 14.42
N TRP A 233 2.77 4.28 14.68
CA TRP A 233 2.29 5.23 13.67
C TRP A 233 3.28 5.50 12.53
N ALA A 234 4.58 5.56 12.82
CA ALA A 234 5.61 5.80 11.82
C ALA A 234 5.63 4.71 10.73
N SER A 235 5.39 3.45 11.11
CA SER A 235 5.33 2.34 10.16
C SER A 235 4.13 2.45 9.24
N MET A 236 2.96 2.75 9.82
CA MET A 236 1.74 3.04 9.06
C MET A 236 1.98 4.19 8.07
N TYR A 237 2.54 5.30 8.53
CA TYR A 237 2.81 6.49 7.70
C TYR A 237 3.77 6.21 6.54
N ARG A 238 4.80 5.37 6.75
CA ARG A 238 5.71 4.93 5.69
C ARG A 238 4.99 4.15 4.58
N ILE A 239 4.14 3.18 4.96
CA ILE A 239 3.36 2.38 4.01
C ILE A 239 2.32 3.26 3.29
N TYR A 240 1.67 4.16 4.04
CA TYR A 240 0.72 5.13 3.53
C TYR A 240 1.32 6.05 2.45
N ASN A 241 2.56 6.50 2.64
CA ASN A 241 3.30 7.26 1.64
C ASN A 241 3.67 6.42 0.41
N GLN A 242 3.98 5.13 0.57
CA GLN A 242 4.23 4.22 -0.54
C GLN A 242 2.95 3.93 -1.35
N ALA A 243 1.79 3.89 -0.69
CA ALA A 243 0.51 3.66 -1.35
C ALA A 243 0.10 4.81 -2.30
N VAL A 244 0.63 6.03 -2.14
CA VAL A 244 0.26 7.22 -2.94
C VAL A 244 0.37 6.97 -4.44
N HIS A 245 1.55 6.54 -4.92
CA HIS A 245 1.78 6.35 -6.35
C HIS A 245 1.10 5.08 -6.89
N ILE A 246 0.87 4.09 -6.03
CA ILE A 246 0.20 2.83 -6.38
C ILE A 246 -1.29 3.08 -6.55
N ALA A 247 -1.91 3.84 -5.66
CA ALA A 247 -3.31 4.22 -5.76
C ALA A 247 -3.60 5.08 -6.99
N ALA A 248 -2.67 5.96 -7.38
CA ALA A 248 -2.80 6.81 -8.56
C ALA A 248 -2.53 6.09 -9.89
N SER A 249 -2.02 4.85 -9.88
CA SER A 249 -1.53 4.15 -11.08
C SER A 249 -2.63 3.65 -12.02
N GLY A 250 -3.84 3.41 -11.51
CA GLY A 250 -4.90 2.70 -12.23
C GLY A 250 -4.62 1.21 -12.45
N GLN A 251 -3.60 0.64 -11.79
CA GLN A 251 -3.23 -0.77 -11.91
C GLN A 251 -3.81 -1.66 -10.80
N VAL A 252 -4.41 -1.07 -9.76
CA VAL A 252 -5.16 -1.81 -8.73
C VAL A 252 -6.57 -2.09 -9.23
N GLY A 253 -7.01 -3.35 -9.11
CA GLY A 253 -8.35 -3.77 -9.53
C GLY A 253 -8.64 -5.23 -9.20
N PRO A 254 -9.81 -5.76 -9.60
CA PRO A 254 -10.15 -7.17 -9.40
C PRO A 254 -9.05 -8.11 -9.92
N GLY A 255 -8.64 -9.08 -9.13
CA GLY A 255 -7.57 -10.03 -9.44
C GLY A 255 -6.15 -9.41 -9.52
N HIS A 256 -5.97 -8.16 -9.08
CA HIS A 256 -4.66 -7.52 -8.95
C HIS A 256 -4.69 -6.44 -7.86
N ILE A 257 -4.79 -6.90 -6.62
CA ILE A 257 -5.03 -6.04 -5.45
C ILE A 257 -3.72 -5.71 -4.73
N ALA A 258 -3.49 -4.43 -4.46
CA ALA A 258 -2.36 -4.00 -3.66
C ALA A 258 -2.60 -4.35 -2.17
N ASP A 259 -1.61 -4.93 -1.53
CA ASP A 259 -1.63 -5.31 -0.12
C ASP A 259 -0.67 -4.42 0.67
N ALA A 260 -1.24 -3.59 1.55
CA ALA A 260 -0.55 -2.69 2.47
C ALA A 260 -0.09 -3.40 3.76
N ASP A 261 -0.11 -4.74 3.76
CA ASP A 261 0.25 -5.61 4.88
C ASP A 261 -0.80 -5.65 6.00
N LEU A 262 -0.52 -6.46 7.02
CA LEU A 262 -1.43 -6.82 8.11
C LEU A 262 -1.96 -5.62 8.92
N LEU A 263 -3.12 -5.81 9.55
CA LEU A 263 -3.69 -4.83 10.48
C LEU A 263 -3.01 -4.92 11.84
N GLU A 264 -2.52 -3.78 12.33
CA GLU A 264 -2.01 -3.59 13.70
C GLU A 264 -3.12 -3.18 14.70
N VAL A 265 -4.37 -3.19 14.27
CA VAL A 265 -5.54 -2.89 15.12
C VAL A 265 -5.71 -3.97 16.19
N GLY A 266 -5.71 -3.57 17.46
CA GLY A 266 -5.72 -4.46 18.63
C GLY A 266 -4.33 -4.77 19.19
N ASN A 267 -3.26 -4.47 18.44
CA ASN A 267 -1.89 -4.60 18.93
C ASN A 267 -1.47 -3.34 19.72
N LYS A 268 -0.33 -3.44 20.41
CA LYS A 268 0.26 -2.30 21.15
C LYS A 268 0.94 -1.33 20.18
N GLY A 269 1.27 -0.13 20.65
CA GLY A 269 2.13 0.83 19.93
C GLY A 269 1.40 1.91 19.14
N MET A 270 0.08 1.83 19.02
CA MET A 270 -0.78 2.90 18.53
C MET A 270 -1.91 3.19 19.51
N THR A 271 -2.32 4.46 19.60
CA THR A 271 -3.54 4.89 20.28
C THR A 271 -4.78 4.35 19.57
N PHE A 272 -5.93 4.42 20.23
CA PHE A 272 -7.20 3.98 19.62
C PHE A 272 -7.51 4.76 18.33
N ASP A 273 -7.32 6.08 18.33
CA ASP A 273 -7.58 6.94 17.15
C ASP A 273 -6.60 6.65 16.01
N GLU A 274 -5.32 6.37 16.29
CA GLU A 274 -4.36 5.92 15.29
C GLU A 274 -4.75 4.58 14.67
N GLN A 275 -5.20 3.62 15.49
CA GLN A 275 -5.69 2.33 15.01
C GLN A 275 -6.95 2.47 14.15
N ALA A 276 -7.88 3.34 14.55
CA ALA A 276 -9.09 3.64 13.77
C ALA A 276 -8.71 4.29 12.42
N THR A 277 -7.80 5.27 12.42
CA THR A 277 -7.30 5.88 11.19
C THR A 277 -6.58 4.88 10.29
N HIS A 278 -5.73 4.01 10.84
CA HIS A 278 -5.07 2.92 10.11
C HIS A 278 -6.09 2.01 9.43
N PHE A 279 -7.13 1.59 10.16
CA PHE A 279 -8.20 0.76 9.60
C PHE A 279 -8.94 1.45 8.45
N ALA A 280 -9.32 2.72 8.62
CA ALA A 280 -10.00 3.48 7.56
C ALA A 280 -9.12 3.69 6.33
N ALA A 281 -7.83 3.99 6.53
CA ALA A 281 -6.87 4.14 5.43
C ALA A 281 -6.71 2.83 4.65
N TRP A 282 -6.48 1.68 5.32
CA TRP A 282 -6.34 0.39 4.66
C TRP A 282 -7.63 -0.01 3.92
N ALA A 283 -8.78 0.21 4.56
CA ALA A 283 -10.08 -0.08 3.96
C ALA A 283 -10.28 0.71 2.66
N MET A 284 -10.04 2.02 2.69
CA MET A 284 -10.26 2.91 1.55
C MET A 284 -9.17 2.85 0.48
N LEU A 285 -7.94 2.45 0.83
CA LEU A 285 -6.87 2.09 -0.11
C LEU A 285 -7.11 0.72 -0.77
N LYS A 286 -8.23 0.05 -0.46
CA LYS A 286 -8.59 -1.27 -1.00
C LYS A 286 -7.53 -2.34 -0.69
N SER A 287 -6.82 -2.19 0.42
CA SER A 287 -5.88 -3.23 0.90
C SER A 287 -6.65 -4.46 1.37
N ALA A 288 -5.96 -5.61 1.42
CA ALA A 288 -6.42 -6.69 2.28
C ALA A 288 -6.54 -6.19 3.72
N LEU A 289 -7.61 -6.62 4.42
CA LEU A 289 -7.83 -6.36 5.84
C LEU A 289 -7.62 -7.67 6.60
N MET A 290 -6.35 -8.02 6.80
CA MET A 290 -5.95 -9.22 7.53
C MET A 290 -5.69 -8.85 8.99
N ILE A 291 -6.58 -9.29 9.89
CA ILE A 291 -6.39 -9.13 11.35
C ILE A 291 -5.18 -9.96 11.78
N SER A 292 -4.29 -9.40 12.60
CA SER A 292 -3.15 -10.13 13.15
C SER A 292 -2.95 -9.82 14.63
N THR A 293 -4.01 -10.06 15.41
CA THR A 293 -4.08 -9.84 16.85
C THR A 293 -4.84 -10.96 17.56
N ASP A 294 -4.84 -10.97 18.89
CA ASP A 294 -5.63 -11.92 19.70
C ASP A 294 -7.11 -11.53 19.68
N VAL A 295 -7.84 -12.16 18.76
CA VAL A 295 -9.28 -11.93 18.56
C VAL A 295 -10.09 -12.26 19.82
N SER A 296 -9.63 -13.14 20.70
CA SER A 296 -10.35 -13.48 21.93
C SER A 296 -10.27 -12.36 22.98
N ALA A 297 -9.20 -11.57 22.95
CA ALA A 297 -8.92 -10.52 23.94
C ALA A 297 -9.31 -9.10 23.49
N LEU A 298 -9.79 -8.92 22.25
CA LEU A 298 -10.18 -7.61 21.74
C LEU A 298 -11.26 -6.93 22.59
N SER A 299 -11.12 -5.63 22.84
CA SER A 299 -12.16 -4.81 23.44
C SER A 299 -13.38 -4.67 22.52
N ALA A 300 -14.56 -4.36 23.08
CA ALA A 300 -15.76 -4.14 22.28
C ALA A 300 -15.59 -2.99 21.26
N ASP A 301 -14.88 -1.93 21.62
CA ASP A 301 -14.66 -0.78 20.73
C ASP A 301 -13.68 -1.12 19.60
N THR A 302 -12.63 -1.91 19.87
CA THR A 302 -11.75 -2.41 18.82
C THR A 302 -12.49 -3.34 17.85
N VAL A 303 -13.38 -4.21 18.36
CA VAL A 303 -14.26 -5.02 17.51
C VAL A 303 -15.15 -4.14 16.64
N LYS A 304 -15.73 -3.06 17.17
CA LYS A 304 -16.54 -2.12 16.37
C LYS A 304 -15.74 -1.46 15.24
N VAL A 305 -14.46 -1.13 15.47
CA VAL A 305 -13.59 -0.60 14.42
C VAL A 305 -13.43 -1.63 13.31
N LEU A 306 -12.98 -2.85 13.65
CA LEU A 306 -12.75 -3.91 12.67
C LEU A 306 -14.03 -4.35 11.96
N GLN A 307 -15.19 -4.32 12.63
CA GLN A 307 -16.48 -4.70 12.06
C GLN A 307 -17.29 -3.50 11.53
N ASN A 308 -16.65 -2.33 11.32
CA ASN A 308 -17.34 -1.15 10.82
C ASN A 308 -17.90 -1.42 9.41
N LYS A 309 -19.20 -1.69 9.33
CA LYS A 309 -19.89 -2.07 8.09
C LYS A 309 -19.76 -1.04 6.97
N ASP A 310 -19.69 0.24 7.32
CA ASP A 310 -19.57 1.31 6.34
C ASP A 310 -18.18 1.32 5.71
N LEU A 311 -17.11 1.24 6.51
CA LEU A 311 -15.74 1.13 5.99
C LEU A 311 -15.50 -0.18 5.24
N LEU A 312 -16.02 -1.31 5.74
CA LEU A 312 -15.99 -2.58 5.04
C LEU A 312 -16.71 -2.50 3.69
N SER A 313 -17.85 -1.79 3.60
CA SER A 313 -18.53 -1.57 2.32
C SER A 313 -17.70 -0.75 1.32
N ILE A 314 -16.89 0.19 1.80
CA ILE A 314 -15.94 0.91 0.94
C ILE A 314 -14.83 -0.01 0.49
N ASN A 315 -14.25 -0.83 1.37
CA ASN A 315 -13.21 -1.79 1.00
C ASN A 315 -13.72 -2.81 -0.04
N GLN A 316 -14.93 -3.33 0.19
CA GLN A 316 -15.59 -4.35 -0.64
C GLN A 316 -16.37 -3.78 -1.84
N ASP A 317 -16.32 -2.47 -2.10
CA ASP A 317 -16.95 -1.91 -3.29
C ASP A 317 -16.30 -2.45 -4.59
N SER A 318 -17.16 -2.90 -5.50
CA SER A 318 -16.82 -3.66 -6.70
C SER A 318 -15.97 -2.93 -7.74
N ALA A 319 -15.79 -1.60 -7.63
CA ALA A 319 -14.86 -0.90 -8.51
C ALA A 319 -13.40 -1.27 -8.20
N VAL A 320 -13.10 -1.68 -6.96
CA VAL A 320 -11.74 -1.98 -6.47
C VAL A 320 -10.77 -0.83 -6.80
N LYS A 321 -11.26 0.41 -6.71
CA LYS A 321 -10.48 1.62 -6.93
C LYS A 321 -10.06 2.23 -5.60
N PRO A 322 -8.75 2.34 -5.30
CA PRO A 322 -8.29 3.00 -4.10
C PRO A 322 -8.59 4.50 -4.12
N ILE A 323 -8.78 5.09 -2.94
CA ILE A 323 -8.73 6.55 -2.78
C ILE A 323 -7.35 7.08 -3.19
N THR A 324 -7.29 8.30 -3.71
CA THR A 324 -6.05 8.96 -4.13
C THR A 324 -5.84 10.24 -3.35
N LEU A 325 -4.57 10.55 -3.04
CA LEU A 325 -4.20 11.77 -2.33
C LEU A 325 -4.53 12.99 -3.21
N LYS A 326 -5.40 13.87 -2.72
CA LYS A 326 -5.82 15.08 -3.42
C LYS A 326 -5.01 16.29 -3.00
N GLN A 327 -4.69 16.37 -1.71
CA GLN A 327 -3.88 17.44 -1.15
C GLN A 327 -3.26 17.00 0.18
N ARG A 328 -2.04 17.47 0.43
CA ARG A 328 -1.34 17.35 1.71
C ARG A 328 -1.02 18.74 2.24
N TRP A 329 -1.39 18.96 3.49
CA TRP A 329 -0.83 20.01 4.32
C TRP A 329 0.20 19.33 5.22
N SER A 330 1.48 19.45 4.87
CA SER A 330 2.56 18.69 5.52
C SER A 330 2.59 18.95 7.04
N LEU A 331 2.73 17.87 7.82
CA LEU A 331 2.68 17.87 9.28
C LEU A 331 1.35 18.40 9.88
N ASP A 332 0.29 18.46 9.05
CA ASP A 332 -1.00 19.02 9.42
C ASP A 332 -2.12 18.02 9.12
N ARG A 333 -2.45 17.82 7.85
CA ARG A 333 -3.48 16.86 7.43
C ARG A 333 -3.34 16.44 5.97
N ASP A 334 -3.93 15.29 5.64
CA ASP A 334 -4.12 14.86 4.26
C ASP A 334 -5.60 14.80 3.89
N LEU A 335 -5.90 15.08 2.62
CA LEU A 335 -7.21 14.88 2.00
C LEU A 335 -7.09 13.86 0.87
N TRP A 336 -7.86 12.79 0.97
CA TRP A 336 -7.97 11.74 -0.04
C TRP A 336 -9.40 11.60 -0.52
N SER A 337 -9.55 11.19 -1.79
CA SER A 337 -10.86 10.78 -2.30
C SER A 337 -10.76 9.78 -3.44
N GLY A 338 -11.84 9.01 -3.64
CA GLY A 338 -11.96 8.04 -4.72
C GLY A 338 -13.42 7.75 -5.05
N ASP A 339 -13.70 7.46 -6.31
CA ASP A 339 -15.04 7.12 -6.79
C ASP A 339 -15.38 5.65 -6.49
N LEU A 340 -16.64 5.39 -6.14
CA LEU A 340 -17.21 4.05 -5.95
C LEU A 340 -18.00 3.60 -7.18
N ALA A 341 -18.29 2.30 -7.29
CA ALA A 341 -18.94 1.73 -8.48
C ALA A 341 -20.32 2.34 -8.77
N ASN A 342 -21.04 2.75 -7.73
CA ASN A 342 -22.38 3.33 -7.85
C ASN A 342 -22.40 4.85 -8.10
N GLY A 343 -21.25 5.48 -8.30
CA GLY A 343 -21.13 6.93 -8.53
C GLY A 343 -20.99 7.78 -7.26
N ASP A 344 -21.00 7.16 -6.08
CA ASP A 344 -20.64 7.83 -4.83
C ASP A 344 -19.14 8.11 -4.75
N VAL A 345 -18.74 8.96 -3.78
CA VAL A 345 -17.33 9.28 -3.52
C VAL A 345 -16.97 8.97 -2.07
N ALA A 346 -15.92 8.18 -1.87
CA ALA A 346 -15.27 8.00 -0.58
C ALA A 346 -14.31 9.16 -0.31
N VAL A 347 -14.32 9.71 0.91
CA VAL A 347 -13.40 10.78 1.34
C VAL A 347 -12.77 10.42 2.67
N LEU A 348 -11.45 10.58 2.77
CA LEU A 348 -10.69 10.42 4.00
C LEU A 348 -9.88 11.69 4.27
N VAL A 349 -10.05 12.27 5.46
CA VAL A 349 -9.17 13.31 5.98
C VAL A 349 -8.41 12.73 7.16
N VAL A 350 -7.09 12.71 7.09
CA VAL A 350 -6.22 12.19 8.16
C VAL A 350 -5.53 13.36 8.84
N ASP A 351 -5.66 13.49 10.15
CA ASP A 351 -4.82 14.40 10.91
C ASP A 351 -3.40 13.82 11.00
N LEU A 352 -2.39 14.59 10.60
CA LEU A 352 -0.99 14.20 10.75
C LEU A 352 -0.34 14.87 11.96
N SER A 353 -1.15 15.54 12.78
CA SER A 353 -0.71 16.32 13.93
C SER A 353 -0.85 15.54 15.24
N ASN A 354 -0.01 15.89 16.22
CA ASN A 354 -0.01 15.26 17.54
C ASN A 354 -1.02 15.90 18.53
N LYS A 355 -2.10 16.55 18.04
CA LYS A 355 -3.03 17.29 18.90
C LYS A 355 -4.47 17.21 18.41
N GLY A 356 -5.40 17.06 19.35
CA GLY A 356 -6.83 17.08 19.06
C GLY A 356 -7.29 18.45 18.55
N ARG A 357 -8.15 18.46 17.53
CA ARG A 357 -8.64 19.67 16.87
C ARG A 357 -9.83 19.41 15.96
N THR A 358 -10.48 20.48 15.50
CA THR A 358 -11.50 20.41 14.45
C THR A 358 -10.83 20.30 13.09
N LEU A 359 -11.04 19.18 12.40
CA LEU A 359 -10.79 19.08 10.97
C LEU A 359 -12.01 19.52 10.18
N SER A 360 -11.78 20.13 9.02
CA SER A 360 -12.83 20.56 8.10
C SER A 360 -12.47 20.18 6.66
N VAL A 361 -13.45 19.70 5.92
CA VAL A 361 -13.36 19.44 4.48
C VAL A 361 -14.40 20.29 3.75
N GLN A 362 -13.94 21.08 2.79
CA GLN A 362 -14.78 21.81 1.85
C GLN A 362 -14.94 20.96 0.60
N LEU A 363 -16.16 20.56 0.25
CA LEU A 363 -16.41 19.65 -0.87
C LEU A 363 -16.03 20.28 -2.22
N SER A 364 -15.99 21.60 -2.31
CA SER A 364 -15.53 22.33 -3.50
C SER A 364 -14.08 22.01 -3.88
N THR A 365 -13.23 21.63 -2.92
CA THR A 365 -11.86 21.16 -3.17
C THR A 365 -11.82 19.85 -3.98
N LEU A 366 -12.93 19.10 -3.97
CA LEU A 366 -13.13 17.87 -4.73
C LEU A 366 -14.00 18.10 -5.98
N GLY A 367 -14.28 19.36 -6.35
CA GLY A 367 -15.17 19.70 -7.45
C GLY A 367 -16.65 19.41 -7.15
N ILE A 368 -17.04 19.38 -5.88
CA ILE A 368 -18.40 19.08 -5.43
C ILE A 368 -19.00 20.32 -4.75
N ALA A 369 -20.11 20.83 -5.30
CA ALA A 369 -20.84 21.97 -4.72
C ALA A 369 -21.65 21.55 -3.48
N SER A 370 -22.33 20.39 -3.55
CA SER A 370 -22.99 19.79 -2.41
C SER A 370 -23.17 18.29 -2.58
N ALA A 371 -23.36 17.58 -1.47
CA ALA A 371 -23.66 16.15 -1.45
C ALA A 371 -24.47 15.80 -0.20
N THR A 372 -25.10 14.62 -0.21
CA THR A 372 -25.46 13.91 1.01
C THR A 372 -24.20 13.28 1.59
N ILE A 373 -23.82 13.67 2.80
CA ILE A 373 -22.58 13.32 3.49
C ILE A 373 -22.90 12.35 4.62
N LYS A 374 -22.39 11.12 4.54
CA LYS A 374 -22.46 10.14 5.63
C LYS A 374 -21.11 10.04 6.34
N ASP A 375 -21.07 10.29 7.65
CA ASP A 375 -19.90 10.00 8.50
C ASP A 375 -19.85 8.50 8.80
N LEU A 376 -18.80 7.82 8.34
CA LEU A 376 -18.67 6.36 8.42
C LEU A 376 -18.31 5.87 9.83
N TRP A 377 -17.97 6.78 10.74
CA TRP A 377 -17.76 6.44 12.15
C TRP A 377 -19.05 6.45 12.96
N SER A 378 -19.91 7.46 12.74
CA SER A 378 -21.14 7.64 13.51
C SER A 378 -22.40 7.13 12.79
N GLY A 379 -22.34 6.90 11.48
CA GLY A 379 -23.47 6.58 10.62
C GLY A 379 -24.38 7.79 10.32
N THR A 380 -24.11 8.96 10.92
CA THR A 380 -24.93 10.16 10.76
C THR A 380 -24.83 10.70 9.34
N THR A 381 -25.97 11.13 8.80
CA THR A 381 -26.06 11.71 7.45
C THR A 381 -26.54 13.14 7.50
N THR A 382 -25.87 14.02 6.78
CA THR A 382 -26.26 15.43 6.56
C THR A 382 -26.21 15.76 5.08
N THR A 383 -26.70 16.93 4.67
CA THR A 383 -26.53 17.44 3.30
C THR A 383 -25.89 18.82 3.38
N GLY A 384 -24.86 19.06 2.57
CA GLY A 384 -24.14 20.32 2.60
C GLY A 384 -22.98 20.38 1.61
N SER A 385 -22.23 21.48 1.69
CA SER A 385 -21.04 21.76 0.88
C SER A 385 -19.74 21.53 1.66
N SER A 386 -19.82 21.18 2.94
CA SER A 386 -18.68 20.97 3.83
C SER A 386 -19.03 20.03 4.97
N PHE A 387 -18.00 19.51 5.64
CA PHE A 387 -18.13 18.72 6.85
C PHE A 387 -16.99 19.04 7.82
N SER A 388 -17.30 19.12 9.12
CA SER A 388 -16.32 19.39 10.17
C SER A 388 -16.55 18.48 11.36
N LYS A 389 -15.46 18.03 11.99
CA LYS A 389 -15.51 17.13 13.16
C LYS A 389 -14.27 17.34 14.03
N GLN A 390 -14.48 17.28 15.34
CA GLN A 390 -13.37 17.18 16.31
C GLN A 390 -12.75 15.79 16.21
N VAL A 391 -11.44 15.74 16.03
CA VAL A 391 -10.65 14.52 16.05
C VAL A 391 -9.56 14.65 17.10
N ASN A 392 -9.14 13.53 17.68
CA ASN A 392 -7.94 13.49 18.51
C ASN A 392 -6.68 13.53 17.62
N ALA A 393 -5.51 13.60 18.26
CA ALA A 393 -4.23 13.45 17.58
C ALA A 393 -4.24 12.21 16.67
N HIS A 394 -3.81 12.37 15.42
CA HIS A 394 -3.82 11.31 14.41
C HIS A 394 -5.19 10.67 14.09
N GLY A 395 -6.28 11.29 14.53
CA GLY A 395 -7.64 10.89 14.19
C GLY A 395 -8.01 11.24 12.75
N SER A 396 -9.15 10.73 12.28
CA SER A 396 -9.59 10.92 10.90
C SER A 396 -11.08 11.17 10.75
N ILE A 397 -11.43 11.83 9.64
CA ILE A 397 -12.79 11.94 9.11
C ILE A 397 -12.89 10.96 7.94
N ALA A 398 -13.80 9.98 8.00
CA ALA A 398 -14.09 9.06 6.92
C ALA A 398 -15.54 9.26 6.47
N LEU A 399 -15.76 9.58 5.19
CA LEU A 399 -17.07 9.94 4.64
C LEU A 399 -17.41 9.13 3.39
N ARG A 400 -18.72 8.95 3.17
CA ARG A 400 -19.29 8.59 1.87
C ARG A 400 -20.19 9.72 1.40
N LEU A 401 -19.94 10.21 0.20
CA LEU A 401 -20.72 11.26 -0.45
C LEU A 401 -21.62 10.63 -1.51
N SER A 402 -22.91 10.95 -1.46
CA SER A 402 -23.93 10.53 -2.43
C SER A 402 -24.76 11.73 -2.88
N ASN A 403 -25.64 11.56 -3.87
CA ASN A 403 -26.46 12.65 -4.43
C ASN A 403 -25.62 13.89 -4.82
N ILE A 404 -24.47 13.64 -5.43
CA ILE A 404 -23.42 14.63 -5.65
C ILE A 404 -23.86 15.65 -6.70
N LYS A 405 -23.82 16.93 -6.34
CA LYS A 405 -23.92 18.06 -7.28
C LYS A 405 -22.52 18.62 -7.52
N ARG A 406 -21.98 18.39 -8.71
CA ARG A 406 -20.64 18.88 -9.07
C ARG A 406 -20.66 20.37 -9.42
N THR A 407 -19.55 21.05 -9.14
CA THR A 407 -19.31 22.40 -9.66
C THR A 407 -18.60 22.32 -11.01
N THR A 408 -18.86 23.28 -11.89
CA THR A 408 -18.20 23.42 -13.20
C THR A 408 -16.96 24.31 -13.14
N THR A 409 -16.65 24.90 -11.98
CA THR A 409 -15.51 25.82 -11.86
C THR A 409 -14.18 25.06 -11.96
N THR A 410 -13.45 25.30 -13.04
CA THR A 410 -12.08 24.79 -13.21
C THR A 410 -11.08 25.90 -12.97
N THR A 411 -10.08 25.65 -12.13
CA THR A 411 -8.93 26.55 -11.96
C THR A 411 -7.93 26.32 -13.10
N SER A 412 -7.60 27.37 -13.84
CA SER A 412 -6.56 27.32 -14.85
C SER A 412 -5.18 27.50 -14.23
N TYR A 413 -4.22 26.72 -14.71
CA TYR A 413 -2.84 26.72 -14.22
C TYR A 413 -1.87 27.05 -15.35
N LYS A 414 -0.96 27.99 -15.09
CA LYS A 414 0.22 28.22 -15.91
C LYS A 414 1.39 27.41 -15.37
N TYR A 415 1.88 26.48 -16.17
CA TYR A 415 3.02 25.63 -15.81
C TYR A 415 4.35 26.24 -16.26
N ILE A 416 5.34 26.16 -15.38
CA ILE A 416 6.70 26.63 -15.57
C ILE A 416 7.62 25.43 -15.38
N SER A 417 8.42 25.12 -16.40
CA SER A 417 9.39 24.03 -16.30
C SER A 417 10.48 24.37 -15.29
N ALA A 418 10.80 23.42 -14.41
CA ALA A 418 11.84 23.57 -13.40
C ALA A 418 13.20 23.88 -14.04
N SER A 419 13.51 23.27 -15.19
CA SER A 419 14.78 23.45 -15.90
C SER A 419 14.97 24.84 -16.53
N THR A 420 13.93 25.70 -16.51
CA THR A 420 14.05 27.11 -16.93
C THR A 420 14.40 28.04 -15.77
N GLY A 421 14.41 27.54 -14.52
CA GLY A 421 14.76 28.31 -13.35
C GLY A 421 16.26 28.56 -13.19
N SER A 422 16.59 29.52 -12.35
CA SER A 422 17.98 29.76 -11.94
C SER A 422 18.39 28.71 -10.91
N LEU A 423 19.51 28.04 -11.15
CA LEU A 423 20.08 27.04 -10.25
C LEU A 423 21.22 27.67 -9.45
N ALA A 424 21.30 27.31 -8.18
CA ALA A 424 22.40 27.70 -7.31
C ALA A 424 23.02 26.48 -6.64
N SER A 425 24.33 26.59 -6.37
CA SER A 425 25.13 25.54 -5.77
C SER A 425 25.03 24.23 -6.55
N GLY A 426 25.04 23.06 -5.90
CA GLY A 426 25.06 21.75 -6.58
C GLY A 426 23.77 21.33 -7.30
N ALA A 427 22.75 22.19 -7.41
CA ALA A 427 21.53 21.88 -8.15
C ALA A 427 21.82 21.67 -9.64
N SER A 428 21.17 20.70 -10.28
CA SER A 428 21.48 20.33 -11.66
C SER A 428 20.26 19.90 -12.45
N ILE A 429 20.31 20.13 -13.77
CA ILE A 429 19.32 19.63 -14.74
C ILE A 429 19.72 18.22 -15.16
N SER A 430 18.75 17.32 -15.24
CA SER A 430 18.92 15.98 -15.81
C SER A 430 17.74 15.63 -16.71
N SER A 431 17.99 14.73 -17.68
CA SER A 431 16.93 14.21 -18.55
C SER A 431 15.91 13.42 -17.75
N CYS A 432 14.65 13.49 -18.16
CA CYS A 432 13.56 12.76 -17.53
C CYS A 432 12.52 12.36 -18.57
N SER A 433 12.52 11.09 -18.95
CA SER A 433 11.65 10.54 -19.98
C SER A 433 10.15 10.53 -19.63
N GLY A 434 9.79 10.49 -18.35
CA GLY A 434 8.41 10.59 -17.88
C GLY A 434 7.94 12.03 -17.63
N CYS A 435 8.87 12.98 -17.60
CA CYS A 435 8.59 14.39 -17.35
C CYS A 435 7.94 15.04 -18.57
N THR A 436 6.98 15.92 -18.31
CA THR A 436 6.30 16.67 -19.37
C THR A 436 7.24 17.67 -20.02
N SER A 437 8.22 18.21 -19.27
CA SER A 437 9.21 19.15 -19.78
C SER A 437 10.48 18.49 -20.34
N THR A 438 10.50 17.15 -20.50
CA THR A 438 11.64 16.29 -20.88
C THR A 438 12.87 16.33 -19.97
N ASN A 439 12.96 17.31 -19.08
CA ASN A 439 14.00 17.49 -18.07
C ASN A 439 13.39 17.70 -16.70
N LYS A 440 14.19 17.45 -15.67
CA LYS A 440 13.90 17.73 -14.26
C LYS A 440 15.09 18.43 -13.62
N VAL A 441 14.86 19.08 -12.49
CA VAL A 441 15.91 19.66 -11.65
C VAL A 441 16.01 18.87 -10.36
N GLY A 442 17.20 18.36 -10.07
CA GLY A 442 17.52 17.60 -8.87
C GLY A 442 18.68 18.21 -8.09
N ASN A 443 19.23 17.42 -7.16
CA ASN A 443 20.33 17.84 -6.27
C ASN A 443 20.01 19.10 -5.45
N LEU A 444 18.74 19.27 -5.07
CA LEU A 444 18.26 20.38 -4.25
C LEU A 444 18.48 20.06 -2.76
N GLY A 445 19.21 20.89 -2.04
CA GLY A 445 19.64 20.63 -0.66
C GLY A 445 20.93 19.80 -0.58
N GLY A 446 20.99 18.87 0.38
CA GLY A 446 22.18 18.06 0.65
C GLY A 446 23.40 18.88 1.11
N SER A 447 24.58 18.27 1.06
CA SER A 447 25.84 18.90 1.47
C SER A 447 26.22 20.12 0.64
N SER A 448 25.81 20.15 -0.63
CA SER A 448 26.04 21.30 -1.52
C SER A 448 25.01 22.41 -1.36
N ASN A 449 23.94 22.18 -0.59
CA ASN A 449 22.83 23.12 -0.38
C ASN A 449 22.25 23.66 -1.70
N GLY A 450 22.04 22.78 -2.68
CA GLY A 450 21.50 23.12 -4.00
C GLY A 450 20.13 23.79 -3.92
N ALA A 451 19.86 24.75 -4.81
CA ALA A 451 18.58 25.47 -4.84
C ALA A 451 18.09 25.73 -6.27
N LEU A 452 16.76 25.70 -6.43
CA LEU A 452 16.05 26.10 -7.64
C LEU A 452 15.27 27.37 -7.35
N THR A 453 15.41 28.40 -8.20
CA THR A 453 14.59 29.61 -8.16
C THR A 453 13.82 29.76 -9.47
N LEU A 454 12.49 29.74 -9.38
CA LEU A 454 11.57 30.07 -10.46
C LEU A 454 11.15 31.53 -10.30
N SER A 455 11.34 32.33 -11.34
CA SER A 455 11.09 33.78 -11.34
C SER A 455 10.06 34.18 -12.40
N ASN A 456 9.68 35.46 -12.41
CA ASN A 456 8.73 36.03 -13.38
C ASN A 456 7.34 35.36 -13.34
N ILE A 457 6.96 34.84 -12.18
CA ILE A 457 5.69 34.18 -11.96
C ILE A 457 4.61 35.24 -11.79
N ARG A 458 3.57 35.22 -12.61
CA ARG A 458 2.38 36.06 -12.43
C ARG A 458 1.22 35.19 -11.99
N THR A 459 0.38 35.73 -11.12
CA THR A 459 -0.79 35.04 -10.59
C THR A 459 -1.82 36.04 -10.08
N SER A 460 -3.08 35.64 -10.11
CA SER A 460 -4.22 36.42 -9.63
C SER A 460 -4.48 36.28 -8.12
N GLN A 461 -3.76 35.40 -7.42
CA GLN A 461 -4.07 35.03 -6.02
C GLN A 461 -2.86 35.14 -5.08
N ALA A 462 -3.03 35.85 -3.95
CA ALA A 462 -2.00 36.01 -2.93
C ALA A 462 -1.71 34.73 -2.13
N THR A 463 -2.73 33.88 -1.99
CA THR A 463 -2.65 32.51 -1.45
C THR A 463 -3.36 31.58 -2.43
N GLN A 464 -2.70 30.50 -2.82
CA GLN A 464 -3.20 29.60 -3.85
C GLN A 464 -2.69 28.18 -3.68
N ILE A 465 -3.36 27.25 -4.35
CA ILE A 465 -2.82 25.90 -4.59
C ILE A 465 -1.82 25.97 -5.71
N VAL A 466 -0.57 25.63 -5.43
CA VAL A 466 0.49 25.41 -6.42
C VAL A 466 0.58 23.92 -6.72
N ARG A 467 0.75 23.58 -8.00
CA ARG A 467 0.80 22.21 -8.52
C ARG A 467 2.25 21.83 -8.81
N PHE A 468 2.74 20.75 -8.21
CA PHE A 468 4.09 20.25 -8.46
C PHE A 468 4.03 18.95 -9.25
N ASP A 469 4.77 18.91 -10.36
CA ASP A 469 5.14 17.66 -11.01
C ASP A 469 6.56 17.32 -10.53
N TYR A 470 6.73 16.17 -9.89
CA TYR A 470 7.97 15.83 -9.18
C TYR A 470 8.29 14.33 -9.25
N VAL A 471 9.52 13.97 -8.91
CA VAL A 471 10.02 12.59 -8.82
C VAL A 471 10.68 12.36 -7.48
N ASN A 472 10.28 11.29 -6.80
CA ASN A 472 10.89 10.79 -5.58
C ASN A 472 10.85 9.26 -5.61
N CYS A 473 11.98 8.62 -5.90
CA CYS A 473 12.10 7.16 -5.93
C CYS A 473 12.99 6.64 -4.80
N ASP A 474 13.04 7.36 -3.68
CA ASP A 474 13.91 7.08 -2.55
C ASP A 474 13.22 6.21 -1.49
N VAL A 475 13.16 4.90 -1.76
CA VAL A 475 12.42 3.92 -0.95
C VAL A 475 13.20 3.53 0.30
N GLY A 476 12.53 3.53 1.45
CA GLY A 476 13.03 3.04 2.73
C GLY A 476 12.45 1.67 3.14
N TYR A 477 13.27 0.88 3.83
CA TYR A 477 12.94 -0.46 4.32
C TYR A 477 13.19 -0.56 5.84
N ALA A 478 12.15 -0.87 6.61
CA ALA A 478 12.15 -0.79 8.07
C ALA A 478 13.18 -1.74 8.71
N PHE A 479 13.38 -2.92 8.12
CA PHE A 479 14.26 -3.95 8.67
C PHE A 479 15.72 -3.87 8.19
N SER A 480 16.07 -2.91 7.33
CA SER A 480 17.45 -2.66 6.91
C SER A 480 18.13 -1.53 7.68
N GLY A 481 17.53 -1.08 8.80
CA GLY A 481 17.94 0.13 9.53
C GLY A 481 17.54 1.43 8.83
N ASP A 482 16.79 1.34 7.73
CA ASP A 482 16.34 2.46 6.93
C ASP A 482 14.89 2.85 7.26
N ASN A 483 14.73 3.52 8.39
CA ASN A 483 13.44 3.97 8.92
C ASN A 483 12.90 5.24 8.21
N ARG A 484 13.20 5.44 6.93
CA ARG A 484 12.66 6.56 6.16
C ARG A 484 11.16 6.39 5.93
N ASN A 485 10.44 7.51 5.97
CA ASN A 485 8.98 7.57 5.83
C ASN A 485 8.50 7.46 4.37
N ASN A 486 9.34 7.05 3.42
CA ASN A 486 8.99 7.04 1.98
C ASN A 486 8.53 8.41 1.46
N GLU A 487 9.20 9.47 1.89
CA GLU A 487 8.98 10.85 1.46
C GLU A 487 10.32 11.60 1.42
N ARG A 488 10.38 12.65 0.61
CA ARG A 488 11.42 13.68 0.69
C ARG A 488 10.79 15.02 1.04
N ASN A 489 11.50 15.81 1.82
CA ASN A 489 11.01 17.11 2.28
C ASN A 489 11.74 18.25 1.56
N ALA A 490 10.99 19.22 1.07
CA ALA A 490 11.53 20.46 0.50
C ALA A 490 11.12 21.65 1.36
N THR A 491 11.97 22.68 1.41
CA THR A 491 11.58 24.03 1.85
C THR A 491 11.19 24.85 0.64
N ILE A 492 10.02 25.47 0.68
CA ILE A 492 9.48 26.30 -0.40
C ILE A 492 9.20 27.70 0.14
N SER A 493 9.84 28.72 -0.45
CA SER A 493 9.65 30.13 -0.10
C SER A 493 9.12 30.90 -1.30
N VAL A 494 8.13 31.77 -1.05
CA VAL A 494 7.58 32.69 -2.05
C VAL A 494 8.09 34.10 -1.75
N ASN A 495 8.66 34.78 -2.74
CA ASN A 495 9.15 36.16 -2.64
C ASN A 495 10.11 36.44 -1.47
N GLY A 496 10.92 35.45 -1.08
CA GLY A 496 11.84 35.56 0.06
C GLY A 496 11.15 35.55 1.44
N GLY A 497 9.84 35.25 1.49
CA GLY A 497 9.10 35.06 2.74
C GLY A 497 9.51 33.78 3.48
N ALA A 498 8.87 33.53 4.62
CA ALA A 498 9.13 32.35 5.44
C ALA A 498 8.94 31.05 4.61
N ALA A 499 9.94 30.16 4.68
CA ALA A 499 9.89 28.92 3.94
C ALA A 499 8.94 27.92 4.63
N LYS A 500 8.09 27.27 3.82
CA LYS A 500 7.22 26.17 4.26
C LYS A 500 7.91 24.84 3.97
N ILE A 501 7.94 23.94 4.96
CA ILE A 501 8.35 22.55 4.73
C ILE A 501 7.19 21.80 4.07
N VAL A 502 7.49 21.12 2.98
CA VAL A 502 6.54 20.33 2.19
C VAL A 502 7.08 18.92 2.01
N SER A 503 6.29 17.94 2.41
CA SER A 503 6.53 16.50 2.24
C SER A 503 6.05 16.06 0.86
N PHE A 504 6.88 15.27 0.18
CA PHE A 504 6.63 14.73 -1.14
C PHE A 504 6.78 13.19 -1.09
N PRO A 505 5.67 12.44 -1.08
CA PRO A 505 5.67 10.97 -1.09
C PRO A 505 6.41 10.36 -2.29
N LEU A 506 6.68 9.07 -2.22
CA LEU A 506 7.19 8.30 -3.35
C LEU A 506 6.33 8.48 -4.60
N THR A 507 7.01 8.50 -5.75
CA THR A 507 6.41 8.54 -7.08
C THR A 507 6.55 7.20 -7.80
N GLY A 508 7.50 6.38 -7.37
CA GLY A 508 7.78 5.03 -7.88
C GLY A 508 9.21 4.60 -7.56
N TYR A 509 9.85 3.96 -8.54
CA TYR A 509 11.19 3.37 -8.41
C TYR A 509 12.15 3.88 -9.49
N ASN A 510 11.64 4.45 -10.59
CA ASN A 510 12.43 4.94 -11.70
C ASN A 510 12.50 6.47 -11.69
N TRP A 511 13.66 7.01 -11.31
CA TRP A 511 13.91 8.45 -11.24
C TRP A 511 13.66 9.21 -12.56
N ASP A 512 13.65 8.54 -13.70
CA ASP A 512 13.49 9.20 -15.00
C ASP A 512 12.10 9.00 -15.62
N LYS A 513 11.23 8.18 -15.00
CA LYS A 513 9.92 7.82 -15.56
C LYS A 513 8.76 8.07 -14.59
N ASP A 514 8.97 7.78 -13.31
CA ASP A 514 7.89 7.75 -12.33
C ASP A 514 7.64 9.16 -11.78
N VAL A 515 6.83 9.94 -12.50
CA VAL A 515 6.51 11.34 -12.16
C VAL A 515 5.12 11.42 -11.54
N THR A 516 5.02 11.94 -10.32
CA THR A 516 3.73 12.37 -9.75
C THR A 516 3.39 13.73 -10.33
N LYS A 517 2.19 13.86 -10.92
CA LYS A 517 1.73 15.10 -11.57
C LYS A 517 0.66 15.80 -10.75
N GLY A 518 0.73 17.14 -10.71
CA GLY A 518 -0.32 17.97 -10.13
C GLY A 518 -0.41 17.92 -8.61
N TYR A 519 0.66 17.55 -7.90
CA TYR A 519 0.69 17.48 -6.45
C TYR A 519 0.35 18.84 -5.83
N ALA A 520 -0.70 18.87 -5.00
CA ALA A 520 -1.32 20.12 -4.55
C ALA A 520 -0.71 20.62 -3.25
N VAL A 521 -0.15 21.82 -3.27
CA VAL A 521 0.45 22.47 -2.10
C VAL A 521 -0.08 23.89 -1.99
N GLU A 522 -0.68 24.22 -0.86
CA GLU A 522 -1.09 25.60 -0.58
C GLU A 522 0.13 26.45 -0.19
N LEU A 523 0.34 27.55 -0.91
CA LEU A 523 1.40 28.52 -0.67
C LEU A 523 0.80 29.94 -0.62
N SER A 524 1.40 30.81 0.17
CA SER A 524 0.99 32.21 0.38
C SER A 524 2.15 33.17 0.20
N GLY A 525 1.86 34.46 0.08
CA GLY A 525 2.86 35.52 -0.04
C GLY A 525 3.11 35.97 -1.48
N PHE A 526 2.23 35.58 -2.41
CA PHE A 526 2.29 36.07 -3.79
C PHE A 526 1.78 37.52 -3.87
N SER A 527 2.49 38.35 -4.64
CA SER A 527 1.98 39.60 -5.19
C SER A 527 1.03 39.31 -6.33
N THR A 528 -0.17 39.91 -6.29
CA THR A 528 -1.20 39.79 -7.32
C THR A 528 -1.06 40.83 -8.44
N THR A 529 -0.19 41.82 -8.26
CA THR A 529 0.04 42.91 -9.23
C THR A 529 1.44 42.87 -9.85
N GLY A 530 2.39 42.20 -9.19
CA GLY A 530 3.78 42.09 -9.61
C GLY A 530 4.17 40.70 -10.11
N THR A 531 5.47 40.53 -10.35
CA THR A 531 6.08 39.22 -10.57
C THR A 531 6.50 38.60 -9.24
N ASN A 532 6.45 37.28 -9.19
CA ASN A 532 6.78 36.49 -8.02
C ASN A 532 7.97 35.57 -8.30
N SER A 533 8.59 35.12 -7.22
CA SER A 533 9.56 34.04 -7.23
C SER A 533 9.17 32.92 -6.27
N ILE A 534 9.50 31.68 -6.64
CA ILE A 534 9.43 30.50 -5.79
C ILE A 534 10.84 29.92 -5.69
N VAL A 535 11.35 29.77 -4.46
CA VAL A 535 12.64 29.12 -4.17
C VAL A 535 12.38 27.76 -3.54
N ILE A 536 13.01 26.72 -4.08
CA ILE A 536 12.90 25.33 -3.62
C ILE A 536 14.29 24.81 -3.22
N LYS A 537 14.39 24.26 -2.01
CA LYS A 537 15.61 23.62 -1.47
C LYS A 537 15.23 22.34 -0.71
N GLY A 538 16.20 21.47 -0.45
CA GLY A 538 15.99 20.38 0.50
C GLY A 538 15.76 20.90 1.93
N ALA A 539 14.96 20.19 2.72
CA ALA A 539 14.72 20.53 4.11
C ALA A 539 15.73 19.87 5.05
N ASN A 540 16.07 20.53 6.15
CA ASN A 540 16.91 19.98 7.25
C ASN A 540 18.25 19.38 6.78
N GLY A 541 18.87 19.96 5.74
CA GLY A 541 20.14 19.48 5.18
C GLY A 541 20.04 18.23 4.31
N ALA A 542 18.84 17.66 4.12
CA ALA A 542 18.60 16.53 3.24
C ALA A 542 18.37 16.99 1.79
N TYR A 543 18.29 16.03 0.86
CA TYR A 543 17.88 16.31 -0.52
C TYR A 543 16.35 16.39 -0.65
N ALA A 544 15.87 17.34 -1.45
CA ALA A 544 14.49 17.39 -1.91
C ALA A 544 14.23 16.31 -3.00
N PRO A 545 12.97 16.12 -3.43
CA PRO A 545 12.66 15.47 -4.70
C PRO A 545 13.26 16.22 -5.90
N ASP A 546 13.25 15.55 -7.05
CA ASP A 546 13.49 16.23 -8.33
C ASP A 546 12.18 16.85 -8.82
N PHE A 547 12.25 18.01 -9.47
CA PHE A 547 11.06 18.72 -9.96
C PHE A 547 11.07 18.81 -11.49
N ASP A 548 9.94 18.47 -12.13
CA ASP A 548 9.69 18.63 -13.58
C ASP A 548 9.20 20.05 -13.87
N ARG A 549 8.09 20.44 -13.22
CA ARG A 549 7.44 21.73 -13.43
C ARG A 549 6.53 22.12 -12.28
N VAL A 550 6.26 23.43 -12.19
CA VAL A 550 5.40 24.05 -11.19
C VAL A 550 4.26 24.78 -11.88
N GLY A 551 3.02 24.44 -11.53
CA GLY A 551 1.80 25.09 -11.99
C GLY A 551 1.29 26.08 -10.96
N VAL A 552 1.15 27.35 -11.36
CA VAL A 552 0.54 28.42 -10.55
C VAL A 552 -0.79 28.84 -11.17
N VAL A 553 -1.72 29.35 -10.35
CA VAL A 553 -2.99 29.89 -10.84
C VAL A 553 -2.72 31.04 -11.79
N ALA A 554 -3.33 30.98 -12.98
CA ALA A 554 -3.12 31.94 -14.06
C ALA A 554 -3.56 33.37 -13.70
#